data_AF-A0A6F8Y2Y0-F1
#
_entry.id   AF-A0A6F8Y2Y0-F1
#
_cell.length_a   1.000
_cell.length_b   1.000
_cell.length_c   1.000
_cell.angle_alpha   90.00
_cell.angle_beta   90.00
_cell.angle_gamma   90.00
#
_symmetry.space_group_name_H-M   'P 1'
#
loop_
_entity.id
_entity.type
_entity.pdbx_description
1 polymer ?
#
loop_
_entity_poly.entity_id
_entity_poly.type
_entity_poly.pdbx_seq_one_letter_code
_entity_poly.pdbx_strand_id
1 'polypeptide(L)'
;MLCLEPQETPLPDWLELAALITGLGARVVPATADEHDRAVAVISHVPHLLAAALAASATDPLAAALAAGSFRDGTRVAAARPELVAAMSGGNAAAVGPALDVVLDALRQARAALDSADPIAELATWLKPGAAARGAWPPKPGPTLDLPARSDALLRLGRAGGWVTAVAPDRRSVTAVRPEG
;
A
#
# COMPACT_ATOMS: atom_id res chain seq x y z
N MET A 1 -9.47 -0.26 -6.53
CA MET A 1 -10.09 -0.89 -5.34
C MET A 1 -11.53 -0.44 -5.29
N LEU A 2 -12.46 -1.30 -4.86
CA LEU A 2 -13.85 -0.92 -4.60
C LEU A 2 -14.24 -1.38 -3.21
N CYS A 3 -14.80 -0.47 -2.41
CA CYS A 3 -15.31 -0.80 -1.08
C CYS A 3 -16.54 -1.70 -1.18
N LEU A 4 -16.60 -2.73 -0.35
CA LEU A 4 -17.72 -3.65 -0.23
C LEU A 4 -18.02 -3.84 1.25
N GLU A 5 -18.92 -3.03 1.79
CA GLU A 5 -19.40 -3.19 3.16
C GLU A 5 -20.47 -4.27 3.22
N PRO A 6 -20.25 -5.37 3.96
CA PRO A 6 -21.29 -6.36 4.20
C PRO A 6 -22.55 -5.68 4.74
N GLN A 7 -23.72 -6.09 4.22
CA GLN A 7 -25.05 -5.60 4.60
C GLN A 7 -25.35 -4.12 4.28
N GLU A 8 -24.36 -3.27 3.99
CA GLU A 8 -24.57 -1.86 3.61
C GLU A 8 -24.45 -1.64 2.10
N THR A 9 -23.49 -2.27 1.45
CA THR A 9 -23.29 -2.16 -0.01
C THR A 9 -24.16 -3.18 -0.74
N PRO A 10 -25.11 -2.76 -1.59
CA PRO A 10 -25.87 -3.69 -2.42
C PRO A 10 -24.93 -4.38 -3.41
N LEU A 11 -24.82 -5.71 -3.28
CA LEU A 11 -23.93 -6.51 -4.12
C LEU A 11 -24.21 -6.34 -5.63
N PRO A 12 -25.47 -6.24 -6.11
CA PRO A 12 -25.74 -5.98 -7.53
C PRO A 12 -25.10 -4.67 -8.03
N ASP A 13 -25.18 -3.59 -7.25
CA ASP A 13 -24.63 -2.28 -7.62
C ASP A 13 -23.09 -2.33 -7.63
N TRP A 14 -22.50 -3.01 -6.65
CA TRP A 14 -21.05 -3.25 -6.64
C TRP A 14 -20.59 -4.02 -7.87
N LEU A 15 -21.32 -5.07 -8.26
CA LEU A 15 -21.01 -5.89 -9.44
C LEU A 15 -21.18 -5.09 -10.75
N GLU A 16 -22.15 -4.16 -10.81
CA GLU A 16 -22.32 -3.26 -11.95
C GLU A 16 -21.11 -2.36 -12.14
N LEU A 17 -20.68 -1.71 -11.06
CA LEU A 17 -19.51 -0.87 -11.09
C LEU A 17 -18.23 -1.67 -11.37
N ALA A 18 -18.10 -2.87 -10.79
CA ALA A 18 -16.97 -3.75 -11.03
C ALA A 18 -16.91 -4.22 -12.50
N ALA A 19 -18.06 -4.54 -13.11
CA ALA A 19 -18.15 -4.91 -14.52
C ALA A 19 -17.72 -3.75 -15.44
N LEU A 20 -18.19 -2.52 -15.16
CA LEU A 20 -17.77 -1.32 -15.88
C LEU A 20 -16.25 -1.13 -15.80
N ILE A 21 -15.69 -1.13 -14.58
CA ILE A 21 -14.26 -0.88 -14.34
C ILE A 21 -13.39 -1.95 -15.01
N THR A 22 -13.75 -3.22 -14.86
CA THR A 22 -13.01 -4.32 -15.49
C THR A 22 -13.14 -4.33 -17.01
N GLY A 23 -14.28 -3.88 -17.56
CA GLY A 23 -14.46 -3.67 -19.00
C GLY A 23 -13.50 -2.62 -19.60
N LEU A 24 -12.96 -1.72 -18.78
CA LEU A 24 -11.92 -0.75 -19.17
C LEU A 24 -10.49 -1.33 -19.08
N GLY A 25 -10.34 -2.62 -18.74
CA GLY A 25 -9.04 -3.27 -18.54
C GLY A 25 -8.41 -3.03 -17.17
N ALA A 26 -9.13 -2.37 -16.24
CA ALA A 26 -8.67 -2.17 -14.88
C ALA A 26 -8.92 -3.40 -13.99
N ARG A 27 -8.23 -3.45 -12.85
CA ARG A 27 -8.36 -4.50 -11.84
C ARG A 27 -9.16 -3.98 -10.64
N VAL A 28 -10.07 -4.79 -10.12
CA VAL A 28 -10.87 -4.43 -8.94
C VAL A 28 -10.43 -5.27 -7.76
N VAL A 29 -9.81 -4.63 -6.76
CA VAL A 29 -9.54 -5.24 -5.45
C VAL A 29 -10.74 -4.96 -4.55
N PRO A 30 -11.49 -5.98 -4.06
CA PRO A 30 -12.56 -5.78 -3.09
C PRO A 30 -11.99 -5.64 -1.67
N ALA A 31 -12.42 -4.65 -0.90
CA ALA A 31 -12.10 -4.58 0.53
C ALA A 31 -13.19 -3.78 1.26
N THR A 32 -13.20 -3.76 2.59
CA THR A 32 -13.98 -2.74 3.32
C THR A 32 -13.27 -1.38 3.27
N ALA A 33 -13.97 -0.30 3.62
CA ALA A 33 -13.43 1.05 3.76
C ALA A 33 -12.34 1.08 4.84
N ASP A 34 -12.58 0.45 5.99
CA ASP A 34 -11.56 0.34 7.05
C ASP A 34 -10.31 -0.44 6.59
N GLU A 35 -10.49 -1.51 5.82
CA GLU A 35 -9.37 -2.25 5.24
C GLU A 35 -8.56 -1.42 4.24
N HIS A 36 -9.26 -0.66 3.40
CA HIS A 36 -8.65 0.29 2.48
C HIS A 36 -7.84 1.34 3.23
N ASP A 37 -8.45 1.98 4.23
CA ASP A 37 -7.85 3.07 4.97
C ASP A 37 -6.60 2.62 5.73
N ARG A 38 -6.63 1.44 6.34
CA ARG A 38 -5.44 0.81 6.93
C ARG A 38 -4.37 0.50 5.89
N ALA A 39 -4.74 -0.01 4.72
CA ALA A 39 -3.78 -0.31 3.67
C ALA A 39 -3.10 0.96 3.13
N VAL A 40 -3.88 1.98 2.73
CA VAL A 40 -3.35 3.23 2.15
C VAL A 40 -2.60 4.08 3.16
N ALA A 41 -2.92 3.99 4.46
CA ALA A 41 -2.10 4.57 5.51
C ALA A 41 -0.64 4.09 5.42
N VAL A 42 -0.44 2.78 5.28
CA VAL A 42 0.89 2.15 5.19
C VAL A 42 1.57 2.40 3.84
N ILE A 43 0.85 2.23 2.72
CA ILE A 43 1.47 2.22 1.38
C ILE A 43 1.45 3.56 0.65
N SER A 44 0.75 4.57 1.19
CA SER A 44 0.62 5.89 0.56
C SER A 44 0.86 7.03 1.53
N HIS A 45 0.09 7.13 2.62
CA HIS A 45 0.12 8.30 3.49
C HIS A 45 1.44 8.43 4.25
N VAL A 46 1.86 7.38 4.96
CA VAL A 46 3.14 7.35 5.69
C VAL A 46 4.34 7.57 4.75
N PRO A 47 4.43 6.95 3.57
CA PRO A 47 5.45 7.27 2.58
C PRO A 47 5.54 8.77 2.21
N HIS A 48 4.40 9.47 2.08
CA HIS A 48 4.40 10.92 1.84
C HIS A 48 4.98 11.70 3.03
N LEU A 49 4.61 11.35 4.27
CA LEU A 49 5.14 11.99 5.47
C LEU A 49 6.66 11.75 5.62
N LEU A 50 7.12 10.53 5.37
CA LEU A 50 8.53 10.17 5.42
C LEU A 50 9.34 10.92 4.35
N ALA A 51 8.83 10.98 3.12
CA ALA A 51 9.47 11.72 2.03
C ALA A 51 9.58 13.21 2.35
N ALA A 52 8.53 13.81 2.94
CA ALA A 52 8.53 15.21 3.37
C ALA A 52 9.56 15.47 4.47
N ALA A 53 9.62 14.61 5.48
CA ALA A 53 10.62 14.71 6.56
C ALA A 53 12.05 14.55 6.03
N LEU A 54 12.28 13.59 5.13
CA LEU A 54 13.57 13.36 4.49
C LEU A 54 14.01 14.57 3.65
N ALA A 55 13.12 15.10 2.81
CA ALA A 55 13.39 16.27 1.99
C ALA A 55 13.74 17.51 2.84
N ALA A 56 12.99 17.75 3.92
CA ALA A 56 13.20 18.87 4.83
C ALA A 56 14.52 18.76 5.63
N SER A 57 15.03 17.54 5.84
CA SER A 57 16.27 17.32 6.60
C SER A 57 17.55 17.64 5.83
N ALA A 58 17.50 17.70 4.49
CA ALA A 58 18.64 17.95 3.63
C ALA A 58 18.95 19.46 3.50
N THR A 59 19.28 20.13 4.62
CA THR A 59 19.54 21.57 4.66
C THR A 59 20.98 21.96 4.34
N ASP A 60 21.91 21.00 4.36
CA ASP A 60 23.32 21.22 4.03
C ASP A 60 23.52 21.35 2.50
N PRO A 61 24.09 22.46 1.99
CA PRO A 61 24.35 22.65 0.57
C PRO A 61 25.24 21.56 -0.05
N LEU A 62 26.20 21.02 0.70
CA LEU A 62 27.05 19.94 0.20
C LEU A 62 26.22 18.65 0.02
N ALA A 63 25.41 18.27 1.01
CA ALA A 63 24.50 17.14 0.89
C ALA A 63 23.55 17.30 -0.31
N ALA A 64 23.01 18.50 -0.55
CA ALA A 64 22.17 18.78 -1.71
C ALA A 64 22.93 18.59 -3.05
N ALA A 65 24.19 19.02 -3.13
CA ALA A 65 25.03 18.84 -4.32
C ALA A 65 25.42 17.37 -4.57
N LEU A 66 25.52 16.56 -3.51
CA LEU A 66 25.84 15.13 -3.58
C LEU A 66 24.61 14.23 -3.72
N ALA A 67 23.41 14.77 -3.60
CA ALA A 67 22.17 14.03 -3.69
C ALA A 67 22.05 13.32 -5.06
N ALA A 68 21.82 12.01 -5.01
CA ALA A 68 21.75 11.15 -6.20
C ALA A 68 20.37 10.48 -6.33
N GLY A 69 20.31 9.36 -7.07
CA GLY A 69 19.07 8.65 -7.37
C GLY A 69 18.29 8.22 -6.13
N SER A 70 18.96 7.74 -5.07
CA SER A 70 18.30 7.32 -3.83
C SER A 70 17.55 8.46 -3.13
N PHE A 71 18.18 9.63 -3.03
CA PHE A 71 17.53 10.81 -2.47
C PHE A 71 16.39 11.29 -3.36
N ARG A 72 16.62 11.39 -4.68
CA ARG A 72 15.60 11.79 -5.66
C ARG A 72 14.35 10.92 -5.59
N ASP A 73 14.52 9.60 -5.58
CA ASP A 73 13.39 8.66 -5.56
C ASP A 73 12.72 8.63 -4.18
N GLY A 74 13.52 8.70 -3.11
CA GLY A 74 13.04 8.74 -1.73
C GLY A 74 12.27 10.00 -1.37
N THR A 75 12.53 11.12 -2.04
CA THR A 75 11.82 12.39 -1.83
C THR A 75 10.87 12.77 -2.96
N ARG A 76 10.76 11.98 -4.03
CA ARG A 76 9.93 12.29 -5.23
C ARG A 76 8.50 12.70 -4.87
N VAL A 77 7.88 12.02 -3.92
CA VAL A 77 6.48 12.28 -3.52
C VAL A 77 6.31 13.48 -2.58
N ALA A 78 7.40 14.04 -2.04
CA ALA A 78 7.38 15.27 -1.27
C ALA A 78 7.06 16.51 -2.14
N ALA A 79 7.17 16.40 -3.46
CA ALA A 79 6.77 17.45 -4.40
C ALA A 79 5.24 17.58 -4.57
N ALA A 80 4.45 16.69 -3.94
CA ALA A 80 3.00 16.83 -3.92
C ALA A 80 2.55 18.09 -3.16
N ARG A 81 1.35 18.60 -3.47
CA ARG A 81 0.78 19.77 -2.79
C ARG A 81 0.62 19.49 -1.27
N PRO A 82 1.21 20.29 -0.37
CA PRO A 82 1.13 20.04 1.07
C PRO A 82 -0.30 19.94 1.59
N GLU A 83 -1.23 20.74 1.07
CA GLU A 83 -2.63 20.74 1.48
C GLU A 83 -3.33 19.42 1.13
N LEU A 84 -2.96 18.81 -0.01
CA LEU A 84 -3.48 17.51 -0.42
C LEU A 84 -2.96 16.40 0.50
N VAL A 85 -1.65 16.43 0.82
CA VAL A 85 -1.05 15.46 1.75
C VAL A 85 -1.64 15.60 3.15
N ALA A 86 -1.87 16.82 3.62
CA ALA A 86 -2.51 17.10 4.89
C ALA A 86 -3.95 16.60 4.93
N ALA A 87 -4.75 16.85 3.88
CA ALA A 87 -6.12 16.38 3.79
C ALA A 87 -6.20 14.83 3.78
N MET A 88 -5.34 14.19 3.01
CA MET A 88 -5.27 12.72 2.89
C MET A 88 -4.81 12.06 4.20
N SER A 89 -3.71 12.52 4.79
CA SER A 89 -3.15 11.94 6.01
C SER A 89 -4.00 12.28 7.24
N GLY A 90 -4.51 13.52 7.33
CA GLY A 90 -5.37 13.97 8.42
C GLY A 90 -6.78 13.38 8.37
N GLY A 91 -7.35 13.24 7.17
CA GLY A 91 -8.65 12.58 6.96
C GLY A 91 -8.63 11.10 7.34
N ASN A 92 -7.46 10.47 7.37
CA ASN A 92 -7.25 9.09 7.78
C ASN A 92 -6.32 8.97 9.01
N ALA A 93 -6.33 9.96 9.90
CA ALA A 93 -5.39 10.03 11.03
C ALA A 93 -5.44 8.79 11.93
N ALA A 94 -6.62 8.18 12.12
CA ALA A 94 -6.81 7.01 12.95
C ALA A 94 -6.04 5.77 12.45
N ALA A 95 -5.90 5.59 11.13
CA ALA A 95 -5.08 4.52 10.56
C ALA A 95 -3.62 4.96 10.35
N VAL A 96 -3.38 6.24 10.04
CA VAL A 96 -2.05 6.79 9.77
C VAL A 96 -1.17 6.81 11.02
N GLY A 97 -1.70 7.20 12.19
CA GLY A 97 -0.93 7.26 13.44
C GLY A 97 -0.25 5.93 13.77
N PRO A 98 -1.01 4.83 13.94
CA PRO A 98 -0.42 3.51 14.19
C PRO A 98 0.53 3.04 13.09
N ALA A 99 0.22 3.31 11.81
CA ALA A 99 1.10 2.96 10.70
C ALA A 99 2.43 3.74 10.73
N LEU A 100 2.41 5.00 11.14
CA LEU A 100 3.59 5.84 11.30
C LEU A 100 4.44 5.37 12.48
N ASP A 101 3.83 4.99 13.60
CA ASP A 101 4.52 4.48 14.78
C ASP A 101 5.38 3.25 14.46
N VAL A 102 4.87 2.32 13.64
CA VAL A 102 5.63 1.15 13.16
C VAL A 102 6.91 1.57 12.44
N VAL A 103 6.85 2.60 11.59
CA VAL A 103 8.04 3.11 10.87
C VAL A 103 8.99 3.84 11.81
N LEU A 104 8.45 4.65 12.75
CA LEU A 104 9.26 5.34 13.75
C LEU A 104 10.04 4.35 14.62
N ASP A 105 9.40 3.28 15.07
CA ASP A 105 10.05 2.24 15.85
C ASP A 105 11.11 1.49 15.06
N ALA A 106 10.86 1.18 13.78
CA ALA A 106 11.88 0.60 12.91
C ALA A 106 13.10 1.53 12.73
N LEU A 107 12.88 2.83 12.56
CA LEU A 107 13.97 3.82 12.48
C LEU A 107 14.72 3.98 13.81
N ARG A 108 14.03 3.88 14.96
CA ARG A 108 14.67 3.85 16.28
C ARG A 108 15.55 2.61 16.45
N GLN A 109 15.12 1.45 15.96
CA GLN A 109 15.94 0.24 15.97
C GLN A 109 17.19 0.39 15.08
N ALA A 110 17.05 0.95 13.88
CA ALA A 110 18.21 1.26 13.03
C ALA A 110 19.16 2.26 13.71
N ARG A 111 18.62 3.25 14.43
CA ARG A 111 19.43 4.19 15.22
C ARG A 111 20.19 3.49 16.34
N ALA A 112 19.56 2.56 17.06
CA ALA A 112 20.22 1.77 18.10
C ALA A 112 21.29 0.83 17.51
N ALA A 113 21.04 0.23 16.35
CA ALA A 113 22.01 -0.60 15.63
C ALA A 113 23.27 0.20 15.25
N LEU A 114 23.12 1.49 14.90
CA LEU A 114 24.24 2.39 14.63
C LEU A 114 25.14 2.64 15.85
N ASP A 115 24.63 2.46 17.07
CA ASP A 115 25.36 2.67 18.33
C ASP A 115 25.92 1.36 18.92
N SER A 116 25.80 0.24 18.22
CA SER A 116 26.29 -1.05 18.67
C SER A 116 27.83 -1.16 18.58
N ALA A 117 28.39 -2.22 19.17
CA ALA A 117 29.82 -2.51 19.03
C ALA A 117 30.24 -2.92 17.61
N ASP A 118 29.29 -3.41 16.80
CA ASP A 118 29.47 -3.73 15.37
C ASP A 118 28.25 -3.24 14.55
N PRO A 119 28.20 -1.93 14.23
CA PRO A 119 27.07 -1.34 13.52
C PRO A 119 26.84 -1.94 12.13
N ILE A 120 27.89 -2.41 11.47
CA ILE A 120 27.80 -2.95 10.10
C ILE A 120 27.03 -4.28 10.15
N ALA A 121 27.40 -5.19 11.05
CA ALA A 121 26.74 -6.47 11.19
C ALA A 121 25.27 -6.33 11.62
N GLU A 122 24.99 -5.44 12.57
CA GLU A 122 23.63 -5.18 13.07
C GLU A 122 22.74 -4.57 11.98
N LEU A 123 23.22 -3.55 11.27
CA LEU A 123 22.47 -2.95 10.16
C LEU A 123 22.27 -3.94 9.01
N ALA A 124 23.27 -4.75 8.67
CA ALA A 124 23.12 -5.77 7.64
C ALA A 124 22.01 -6.77 8.00
N THR A 125 21.83 -7.08 9.27
CA THR A 125 20.71 -7.91 9.74
C THR A 125 19.39 -7.16 9.68
N TRP A 126 19.34 -5.92 10.18
CA TRP A 126 18.13 -5.08 10.17
C TRP A 126 17.62 -4.75 8.76
N LEU A 127 18.50 -4.60 7.76
CA LEU A 127 18.13 -4.30 6.38
C LEU A 127 17.52 -5.50 5.62
N LYS A 128 17.80 -6.75 6.03
CA LYS A 128 17.38 -7.96 5.30
C LYS A 128 15.86 -8.06 5.09
N PRO A 129 15.00 -7.86 6.10
CA PRO A 129 13.55 -7.92 5.90
C PRO A 129 13.04 -6.89 4.89
N GLY A 130 13.56 -5.66 4.92
CA GLY A 130 13.19 -4.61 3.97
C GLY A 130 13.63 -4.94 2.54
N ALA A 131 14.86 -5.47 2.37
CA ALA A 131 15.36 -5.93 1.08
C ALA A 131 14.51 -7.09 0.51
N ALA A 132 14.14 -8.06 1.35
CA ALA A 132 13.28 -9.17 0.96
C ALA A 132 11.87 -8.69 0.56
N ALA A 133 11.26 -7.81 1.35
CA ALA A 133 9.94 -7.25 1.06
C ALA A 133 9.94 -6.47 -0.27
N ARG A 134 10.98 -5.68 -0.54
CA ARG A 134 11.14 -4.98 -1.83
C ARG A 134 11.32 -5.96 -2.99
N GLY A 135 12.12 -7.01 -2.80
CA GLY A 135 12.35 -8.04 -3.83
C GLY A 135 11.09 -8.83 -4.18
N ALA A 136 10.16 -8.98 -3.24
CA ALA A 136 8.88 -9.65 -3.45
C ALA A 136 7.80 -8.75 -4.10
N TRP A 137 8.08 -7.45 -4.31
CA TRP A 137 7.10 -6.50 -4.85
C TRP A 137 7.43 -6.09 -6.31
N PRO A 138 6.42 -6.00 -7.20
CA PRO A 138 5.03 -6.37 -6.99
C PRO A 138 4.86 -7.90 -6.94
N PRO A 139 3.85 -8.40 -6.20
CA PRO A 139 3.60 -9.83 -6.14
C PRO A 139 3.26 -10.38 -7.53
N LYS A 140 3.75 -11.59 -7.82
CA LYS A 140 3.49 -12.24 -9.10
C LYS A 140 2.01 -12.64 -9.18
N PRO A 141 1.32 -12.36 -10.29
CA PRO A 141 -0.03 -12.88 -10.51
C PRO A 141 -0.01 -14.42 -10.51
N GLY A 142 -0.86 -15.05 -9.71
CA GLY A 142 -1.10 -16.49 -9.76
C GLY A 142 -2.14 -16.86 -10.82
N PRO A 143 -2.70 -18.09 -10.76
CA PRO A 143 -3.66 -18.55 -11.74
C PRO A 143 -4.99 -17.79 -11.65
N THR A 144 -5.69 -17.75 -12.79
CA THR A 144 -7.06 -17.25 -12.87
C THR A 144 -8.02 -18.19 -12.14
N LEU A 145 -8.97 -17.63 -11.41
CA LEU A 145 -9.98 -18.30 -10.62
C LEU A 145 -11.36 -17.82 -11.06
N ASP A 146 -12.33 -18.73 -11.12
CA ASP A 146 -13.76 -18.37 -11.17
C ASP A 146 -14.32 -18.45 -9.74
N LEU A 147 -14.87 -17.34 -9.26
CA LEU A 147 -15.37 -17.22 -7.89
C LEU A 147 -16.86 -16.86 -7.90
N PRO A 148 -17.66 -17.40 -6.97
CA PRO A 148 -19.05 -16.97 -6.84
C PRO A 148 -19.09 -15.49 -6.46
N ALA A 149 -20.00 -14.73 -7.09
CA ALA A 149 -20.24 -13.33 -6.79
C ALA A 149 -21.01 -13.23 -5.46
N ARG A 150 -20.29 -13.41 -4.35
CA ARG A 150 -20.78 -13.30 -2.96
C ARG A 150 -19.81 -12.43 -2.17
N SER A 151 -20.34 -11.56 -1.32
CA SER A 151 -19.53 -10.56 -0.61
C SER A 151 -18.39 -11.16 0.22
N ASP A 152 -18.64 -12.27 0.90
CA ASP A 152 -17.61 -12.98 1.68
C ASP A 152 -16.49 -13.56 0.80
N ALA A 153 -16.82 -14.06 -0.39
CA ALA A 153 -15.82 -14.59 -1.32
C ALA A 153 -14.96 -13.48 -1.92
N LEU A 154 -15.58 -12.36 -2.28
CA LEU A 154 -14.90 -11.17 -2.80
C LEU A 154 -13.97 -10.53 -1.76
N LEU A 155 -14.43 -10.38 -0.51
CA LEU A 155 -13.60 -9.85 0.57
C LEU A 155 -12.44 -10.79 0.92
N ARG A 156 -12.66 -12.11 0.93
CA ARG A 156 -11.55 -13.08 1.09
C ARG A 156 -10.53 -12.98 -0.04
N LEU A 157 -10.96 -12.72 -1.28
CA LEU A 157 -10.05 -12.50 -2.40
C LEU A 157 -9.17 -11.27 -2.15
N GLY A 158 -9.75 -10.12 -1.82
CA GLY A 158 -8.98 -8.89 -1.63
C GLY A 158 -8.06 -8.91 -0.42
N ARG A 159 -8.49 -9.52 0.70
CA ARG A 159 -7.63 -9.75 1.87
C ARG A 159 -6.41 -10.62 1.57
N ALA A 160 -6.50 -11.48 0.56
CA ALA A 160 -5.37 -12.27 0.05
C ALA A 160 -4.55 -11.51 -1.02
N GLY A 161 -4.76 -10.20 -1.19
CA GLY A 161 -4.11 -9.39 -2.22
C GLY A 161 -4.62 -9.65 -3.65
N GLY A 162 -5.71 -10.40 -3.80
CA GLY A 162 -6.29 -10.73 -5.09
C GLY A 162 -7.18 -9.64 -5.67
N TRP A 163 -7.49 -9.77 -6.96
CA TRP A 163 -8.31 -8.81 -7.69
C TRP A 163 -9.21 -9.50 -8.71
N VAL A 164 -10.35 -8.90 -8.97
CA VAL A 164 -11.29 -9.24 -10.04
C VAL A 164 -10.81 -8.61 -11.35
N THR A 165 -10.87 -9.39 -12.43
CA THR A 165 -10.52 -8.99 -13.80
C THR A 165 -11.70 -9.01 -14.76
N ALA A 166 -12.80 -9.69 -14.42
CA ALA A 166 -14.06 -9.62 -15.14
C ALA A 166 -15.23 -10.05 -14.25
N VAL A 167 -16.44 -9.58 -14.57
CA VAL A 167 -17.69 -10.02 -13.96
C VAL A 167 -18.53 -10.73 -15.02
N ALA A 168 -19.09 -11.90 -14.70
CA ALA A 168 -19.91 -12.65 -15.64
C ALA A 168 -21.18 -11.87 -16.03
N PRO A 169 -21.69 -11.98 -17.27
CA PRO A 169 -22.89 -11.24 -17.71
C PRO A 169 -24.14 -11.49 -16.84
N ASP A 170 -24.28 -12.69 -16.27
CA ASP A 170 -25.40 -13.07 -15.38
C ASP A 170 -25.22 -12.58 -13.93
N ARG A 171 -24.07 -11.97 -13.61
CA ARG A 171 -23.69 -11.45 -12.30
C ARG A 171 -23.65 -12.50 -11.19
N ARG A 172 -23.46 -13.78 -11.54
CA ARG A 172 -23.36 -14.88 -10.57
C ARG A 172 -21.93 -15.28 -10.23
N SER A 173 -20.97 -14.95 -11.09
CA SER A 173 -19.56 -15.22 -10.85
C SER A 173 -18.65 -14.09 -11.30
N VAL A 174 -17.40 -14.16 -10.87
CA VAL A 174 -16.32 -13.24 -11.25
C VAL A 174 -15.07 -14.02 -11.64
N THR A 175 -14.39 -13.56 -12.67
CA THR A 175 -13.04 -13.98 -13.00
C THR A 175 -12.07 -13.16 -12.15
N ALA A 176 -11.19 -13.83 -11.41
CA ALA A 176 -10.28 -13.21 -10.47
C ALA A 176 -8.87 -13.81 -10.56
N VAL A 177 -7.91 -13.10 -9.99
CA VAL A 177 -6.53 -13.55 -9.82
C VAL A 177 -6.15 -13.39 -8.36
N ARG A 178 -5.47 -14.40 -7.82
CA ARG A 178 -4.79 -14.31 -6.52
C ARG A 178 -3.28 -14.28 -6.77
N PRO A 179 -2.51 -13.37 -6.16
CA PRO A 179 -1.06 -13.41 -6.27
C PRO A 179 -0.46 -14.72 -5.72
N GLU A 180 0.68 -15.10 -6.26
CA GLU A 180 1.52 -16.17 -5.71
C GLU A 180 2.03 -15.74 -4.32
N GLY A 181 2.04 -16.70 -3.38
CA GLY A 181 2.48 -16.48 -1.99
C GLY A 181 4.00 -16.44 -1.84
#